data_AF-A0A3B4BA39-F1
#
_entry.id   AF-A0A3B4BA39-F1
#
_cell.length_a   1.000
_cell.length_b   1.000
_cell.length_c   1.000
_cell.angle_alpha   90.00
_cell.angle_beta   90.00
_cell.angle_gamma   90.00
#
_symmetry.space_group_name_H-M   'P 1'
#
loop_
_entity.id
_entity.type
_entity.pdbx_description
1 polymer ?
#
loop_
_entity_poly.entity_id
_entity_poly.type
_entity_poly.pdbx_seq_one_letter_code
_entity_poly.pdbx_strand_id
1 'polypeptide(L)'
;CHQDSYVRLLRFLKQKGFASTVLQPPGELLVSLPEACLLTTDTVLHSDVGPLIKGWRPRPSALLVLCVFLVLERHRASLSEWFPYIDVLPTSYTCPAYFTDDVITLLPQCVQSRALDQRTSVEELHSSNQSFFQSLQSVVSESVQDVFTFEALRWAWCTVNTRSVFMARSQSHFLSGQDVCALAPFLDLLNHRPDVQVSARFNSDTRCYEIHSVCGFERHHQAFINYGSHDNQRLLLEYGFVAANNPHSVVYVDTGKHVCLV
;
A
#
# COMPACT_ATOMS: atom_id res chain seq x y z
N CYS A 1 -0.21 -16.71 22.54
CA CYS A 1 0.14 -15.34 22.96
C CYS A 1 0.10 -14.46 21.71
N HIS A 2 -0.79 -13.47 21.62
CA HIS A 2 -0.84 -12.59 20.46
C HIS A 2 0.32 -11.60 20.53
N GLN A 3 0.99 -11.28 19.41
CA GLN A 3 2.04 -10.26 19.41
C GLN A 3 1.45 -8.90 19.83
N ASP A 4 2.14 -8.20 20.74
CA ASP A 4 1.63 -6.96 21.36
C ASP A 4 1.31 -5.86 20.33
N SER A 5 2.05 -5.81 19.21
CA SER A 5 1.83 -4.88 18.11
C SER A 5 0.44 -5.04 17.48
N TYR A 6 -0.02 -6.26 17.22
CA TYR A 6 -1.37 -6.52 16.69
C TYR A 6 -2.47 -6.20 17.71
N VAL A 7 -2.20 -6.38 19.00
CA VAL A 7 -3.15 -5.98 20.05
C VAL A 7 -3.29 -4.46 20.09
N ARG A 8 -2.18 -3.71 19.95
CA ARG A 8 -2.22 -2.24 19.82
C ARG A 8 -3.00 -1.80 18.58
N LEU A 9 -2.75 -2.42 17.43
CA LEU A 9 -3.48 -2.13 16.19
C LEU A 9 -4.99 -2.34 16.37
N LEU A 10 -5.42 -3.47 16.95
CA LEU A 10 -6.84 -3.73 17.15
C LEU A 10 -7.50 -2.73 18.11
N ARG A 11 -6.80 -2.27 19.15
CA ARG A 11 -7.31 -1.22 20.05
C ARG A 11 -7.46 0.12 19.32
N PHE A 12 -6.45 0.50 18.53
CA PHE A 12 -6.49 1.69 17.68
C PHE A 12 -7.67 1.67 16.70
N LEU A 13 -7.90 0.53 16.03
CA LEU A 13 -9.02 0.35 15.12
C LEU A 13 -10.38 0.40 15.84
N LYS A 14 -10.49 -0.21 17.03
CA LYS A 14 -11.73 -0.16 17.83
C LYS A 14 -12.11 1.27 18.23
N GLN A 15 -11.13 2.12 18.54
CA GLN A 15 -11.37 3.54 18.83
C GLN A 15 -11.92 4.29 17.60
N LYS A 16 -11.60 3.83 16.39
CA LYS A 16 -12.07 4.36 15.11
C LYS A 16 -13.33 3.66 14.58
N GLY A 17 -14.01 2.88 15.43
CA GLY A 17 -15.29 2.26 15.13
C GLY A 17 -15.20 0.83 14.56
N PHE A 18 -14.02 0.23 14.45
CA PHE A 18 -13.90 -1.16 14.01
C PHE A 18 -14.51 -2.11 15.04
N ALA A 19 -15.65 -2.71 14.69
CA ALA A 19 -16.23 -3.82 15.42
C ALA A 19 -15.69 -5.12 14.83
N SER A 20 -14.94 -5.91 15.62
CA SER A 20 -14.51 -7.25 15.21
C SER A 20 -15.76 -8.13 15.09
N THR A 21 -16.32 -8.27 13.89
CA THR A 21 -17.34 -9.29 13.64
C THR A 21 -16.69 -10.67 13.63
N VAL A 22 -17.36 -11.61 14.26
CA VAL A 22 -16.96 -13.02 14.27
C VAL A 22 -17.10 -13.54 12.84
N LEU A 23 -16.03 -14.12 12.34
CA LEU A 23 -15.95 -14.85 11.08
C LEU A 23 -17.11 -15.87 10.94
N GLN A 24 -17.97 -15.71 9.92
CA GLN A 24 -19.17 -16.53 9.72
C GLN A 24 -19.11 -17.34 8.36
N PRO A 25 -20.00 -18.34 8.10
CA PRO A 25 -20.05 -19.23 6.90
C PRO A 25 -19.91 -18.61 5.47
N PRO A 26 -19.93 -19.40 4.36
CA PRO A 26 -19.70 -18.90 3.00
C PRO A 26 -20.69 -17.84 2.52
N GLY A 27 -20.20 -16.81 1.82
CA GLY A 27 -20.98 -15.62 1.47
C GLY A 27 -20.95 -14.52 2.54
N GLU A 28 -20.18 -14.71 3.61
CA GLU A 28 -20.16 -13.79 4.74
C GLU A 28 -18.95 -12.85 4.73
N LEU A 29 -19.21 -11.70 5.34
CA LEU A 29 -18.31 -10.58 5.51
C LEU A 29 -17.03 -11.06 6.22
N LEU A 30 -15.91 -11.06 5.49
CA LEU A 30 -14.60 -11.41 6.03
C LEU A 30 -14.08 -10.31 6.95
N VAL A 31 -14.15 -9.07 6.47
CA VAL A 31 -13.78 -7.87 7.23
C VAL A 31 -14.61 -6.70 6.74
N SER A 32 -15.11 -5.89 7.68
CA SER A 32 -15.69 -4.57 7.40
C SER A 32 -14.89 -3.54 8.19
N LEU A 33 -14.19 -2.68 7.47
CA LEU A 33 -13.31 -1.66 8.03
C LEU A 33 -13.93 -0.28 7.80
N PRO A 34 -14.39 0.43 8.84
CA PRO A 34 -14.97 1.77 8.69
C PRO A 34 -14.02 2.73 7.99
N GLU A 35 -14.53 3.69 7.22
CA GLU A 35 -13.69 4.67 6.52
C GLU A 35 -12.74 5.42 7.46
N ALA A 36 -13.18 5.69 8.71
CA ALA A 36 -12.35 6.37 9.71
C ALA A 36 -11.09 5.57 10.12
N CYS A 37 -11.06 4.28 9.82
CA CYS A 37 -9.91 3.39 10.01
C CYS A 37 -8.94 3.42 8.82
N LEU A 38 -9.38 3.90 7.65
CA LEU A 38 -8.54 3.97 6.45
C LEU A 38 -7.60 5.17 6.52
N LEU A 39 -6.38 4.97 6.02
CA LEU A 39 -5.45 6.06 5.76
C LEU A 39 -5.59 6.42 4.28
N THR A 40 -6.24 7.56 4.04
CA THR A 40 -6.54 8.10 2.71
C THR A 40 -5.84 9.45 2.52
N THR A 41 -5.83 9.96 1.30
CA THR A 41 -5.41 11.34 1.03
C THR A 41 -6.20 12.37 1.84
N ASP A 42 -7.48 12.14 2.15
CA ASP A 42 -8.24 13.04 3.02
C ASP A 42 -7.76 12.98 4.46
N THR A 43 -7.38 11.79 4.96
CA THR A 43 -6.70 11.66 6.26
C THR A 43 -5.47 12.58 6.29
N VAL A 44 -4.66 12.57 5.23
CA VAL A 44 -3.47 13.42 5.14
C VAL A 44 -3.84 14.91 5.02
N LEU A 45 -4.80 15.26 4.16
CA LEU A 45 -5.20 16.66 3.93
C LEU A 45 -5.87 17.30 5.15
N HIS A 46 -6.40 16.52 6.09
CA HIS A 46 -6.96 17.00 7.36
C HIS A 46 -5.97 16.92 8.54
N SER A 47 -4.77 16.38 8.32
CA SER A 47 -3.70 16.36 9.32
C SER A 47 -2.95 17.69 9.41
N ASP A 48 -1.97 17.76 10.31
CA ASP A 48 -1.11 18.92 10.53
C ASP A 48 -0.25 19.29 9.31
N VAL A 49 0.09 18.33 8.45
CA VAL A 49 0.80 18.60 7.17
C VAL A 49 -0.15 19.09 6.07
N GLY A 50 -1.46 18.91 6.23
CA GLY A 50 -2.49 19.25 5.25
C GLY A 50 -2.42 20.68 4.69
N PRO A 51 -2.27 21.74 5.52
CA PRO A 51 -2.15 23.12 5.04
C PRO A 51 -0.97 23.34 4.08
N LEU A 52 0.18 22.72 4.33
CA LEU A 52 1.36 22.82 3.47
C LEU A 52 1.10 22.18 2.11
N ILE A 53 0.49 20.99 2.11
CA ILE A 53 0.12 20.26 0.88
C ILE A 53 -0.89 21.04 0.05
N LYS A 54 -1.93 21.59 0.68
CA LYS A 54 -2.98 22.38 0.01
C LYS A 54 -2.41 23.65 -0.63
N GLY A 55 -1.42 24.27 0.02
CA GLY A 55 -0.72 25.47 -0.46
C GLY A 55 0.34 25.21 -1.54
N TRP A 56 0.87 23.99 -1.63
CA TRP A 56 2.00 23.66 -2.51
C TRP A 56 1.65 23.68 -4.00
N ARG A 57 2.56 24.18 -4.83
CA ARG A 57 2.44 24.18 -6.30
C ARG A 57 3.78 23.77 -6.94
N PRO A 58 3.76 22.92 -8.00
CA PRO A 58 2.60 22.24 -8.59
C PRO A 58 1.93 21.26 -7.61
N ARG A 59 0.66 20.90 -7.86
CA ARG A 59 -0.10 20.02 -6.95
C ARG A 59 0.58 18.65 -6.85
N PRO A 60 0.91 18.16 -5.65
CA PRO A 60 1.52 16.85 -5.50
C PRO A 60 0.53 15.74 -5.87
N SER A 61 1.04 14.57 -6.28
CA SER A 61 0.21 13.41 -6.58
C SER A 61 -0.35 12.77 -5.31
N ALA A 62 -1.47 12.06 -5.42
CA ALA A 62 -2.04 11.30 -4.30
C ALA A 62 -1.02 10.31 -3.68
N LEU A 63 -0.27 9.61 -4.54
CA LEU A 63 0.81 8.70 -4.12
C LEU A 63 1.87 9.41 -3.29
N LEU A 64 2.41 10.54 -3.78
CA LEU A 64 3.44 11.29 -3.06
C LEU A 64 2.94 11.75 -1.69
N VAL A 65 1.69 12.21 -1.61
CA VAL A 65 1.07 12.68 -0.37
C VAL A 65 0.92 11.55 0.66
N LEU A 66 0.49 10.36 0.24
CA LEU A 66 0.45 9.18 1.10
C LEU A 66 1.86 8.80 1.58
N CYS A 67 2.85 8.79 0.68
CA CYS A 67 4.24 8.49 1.03
C CYS A 67 4.80 9.48 2.06
N VAL A 68 4.58 10.78 1.85
CA VAL A 68 5.04 11.83 2.78
C VAL A 68 4.44 11.63 4.17
N PHE A 69 3.13 11.35 4.23
CA PHE A 69 2.47 11.11 5.51
C PHE A 69 3.04 9.89 6.23
N LEU A 70 3.26 8.78 5.52
CA LEU A 70 3.87 7.58 6.10
C LEU A 70 5.29 7.85 6.63
N VAL A 71 6.12 8.61 5.90
CA VAL A 71 7.47 8.98 6.36
C VAL A 71 7.40 9.81 7.63
N LEU A 72 6.56 10.85 7.67
CA LEU A 72 6.40 11.71 8.84
C LEU A 72 5.90 10.94 10.06
N GLU A 73 4.83 10.15 9.90
CA GLU A 73 4.24 9.39 11.00
C GLU A 73 5.18 8.28 11.50
N ARG A 74 5.98 7.67 10.60
CA ARG A 74 7.02 6.71 11.00
C ARG A 74 8.15 7.39 11.78
N HIS A 75 8.59 8.56 11.34
CA HIS A 75 9.62 9.36 12.02
C HIS A 75 9.19 9.78 13.43
N ARG A 76 7.92 10.16 13.59
CA ARG A 76 7.31 10.50 14.89
C ARG A 76 7.27 9.32 15.88
N ALA A 77 7.41 8.09 15.39
CA ALA A 77 7.39 6.87 16.21
C ALA A 77 6.19 6.88 17.19
N SER A 78 6.40 6.66 18.49
CA SER A 78 5.33 6.59 19.49
C SER A 78 4.55 7.89 19.70
N LEU A 79 4.99 9.02 19.12
CA LEU A 79 4.23 10.28 19.13
C LEU A 79 3.14 10.32 18.04
N SER A 80 3.22 9.44 17.04
CA SER A 80 2.21 9.31 15.99
C SER A 80 0.98 8.57 16.50
N GLU A 81 -0.20 9.11 16.20
CA GLU A 81 -1.47 8.40 16.41
C GLU A 81 -1.58 7.14 15.52
N TRP A 82 -0.92 7.16 14.36
CA TRP A 82 -0.85 6.05 13.41
C TRP A 82 0.25 5.03 13.73
N PHE A 83 1.04 5.25 14.78
CA PHE A 83 2.08 4.32 15.22
C PHE A 83 1.59 2.86 15.33
N PRO A 84 0.39 2.54 15.88
CA PRO A 84 -0.07 1.16 15.96
C PRO A 84 -0.24 0.47 14.60
N TYR A 85 -0.51 1.22 13.53
CA TYR A 85 -0.53 0.69 12.17
C TYR A 85 0.89 0.61 11.59
N ILE A 86 1.67 1.67 11.73
CA ILE A 86 3.01 1.76 11.15
C ILE A 86 3.96 0.71 11.74
N ASP A 87 3.82 0.42 13.03
CA ASP A 87 4.62 -0.56 13.78
C ASP A 87 4.39 -2.02 13.33
N VAL A 88 3.26 -2.33 12.68
CA VAL A 88 3.01 -3.66 12.11
C VAL A 88 3.40 -3.79 10.65
N LEU A 89 3.76 -2.69 9.99
CA LEU A 89 4.17 -2.72 8.58
C LEU A 89 5.54 -3.39 8.43
N PRO A 90 5.81 -4.04 7.27
CA PRO A 90 7.14 -4.55 6.96
C PRO A 90 8.21 -3.46 7.04
N THR A 91 9.38 -3.78 7.58
CA THR A 91 10.52 -2.84 7.59
C THR A 91 11.23 -2.74 6.23
N SER A 92 11.02 -3.73 5.36
CA SER A 92 11.58 -3.84 4.01
C SER A 92 10.62 -4.61 3.10
N TYR A 93 10.83 -4.48 1.79
CA TYR A 93 10.02 -5.12 0.75
C TYR A 93 10.89 -5.89 -0.24
N THR A 94 10.24 -6.72 -1.04
CA THR A 94 10.85 -7.54 -2.10
C THR A 94 10.40 -7.11 -3.50
N CYS A 95 9.93 -5.87 -3.62
CA CYS A 95 9.66 -5.23 -4.91
C CYS A 95 10.97 -4.89 -5.64
N PRO A 96 10.96 -4.76 -6.98
CA PRO A 96 12.13 -4.36 -7.77
C PRO A 96 12.87 -3.11 -7.27
N ALA A 97 12.18 -2.15 -6.65
CA ALA A 97 12.82 -0.99 -6.02
C ALA A 97 13.89 -1.34 -4.96
N TYR A 98 13.85 -2.56 -4.40
CA TYR A 98 14.84 -3.10 -3.45
C TYR A 98 15.88 -4.01 -4.10
N PHE A 99 15.76 -4.35 -5.38
CA PHE A 99 16.68 -5.27 -6.04
C PHE A 99 18.01 -4.60 -6.39
N THR A 100 19.09 -5.32 -6.12
CA THR A 100 20.42 -4.96 -6.62
C THR A 100 20.50 -5.23 -8.12
N ASP A 101 21.50 -4.64 -8.78
CA ASP A 101 21.72 -4.91 -10.20
C ASP A 101 21.94 -6.40 -10.47
N ASP A 102 22.66 -7.12 -9.60
CA ASP A 102 22.84 -8.56 -9.70
C ASP A 102 21.49 -9.30 -9.70
N VAL A 103 20.56 -8.94 -8.81
CA VAL A 103 19.22 -9.56 -8.77
C VAL A 103 18.43 -9.24 -10.03
N ILE A 104 18.49 -8.01 -10.54
CA ILE A 104 17.80 -7.62 -11.78
C ILE A 104 18.34 -8.43 -12.96
N THR A 105 19.66 -8.65 -13.06
CA THR A 105 20.24 -9.41 -14.17
C THR A 105 19.80 -10.87 -14.22
N LEU A 106 19.35 -11.43 -13.09
CA LEU A 106 18.79 -12.78 -12.99
C LEU A 106 17.32 -12.86 -13.42
N LEU A 107 16.61 -11.73 -13.53
CA LEU A 107 15.23 -11.72 -13.98
C LEU A 107 15.15 -12.02 -15.48
N PRO A 108 14.03 -12.59 -15.97
CA PRO A 108 13.80 -12.71 -17.40
C PRO A 108 13.86 -11.33 -18.09
N GLN A 109 14.45 -11.27 -19.28
CA GLN A 109 14.75 -10.01 -19.98
C GLN A 109 13.53 -9.08 -20.12
N CYS A 110 12.34 -9.65 -20.33
CA CYS A 110 11.10 -8.89 -20.45
C CYS A 110 10.70 -8.17 -19.15
N VAL A 111 11.11 -8.70 -17.99
CA VAL A 111 10.84 -8.12 -16.66
C VAL A 111 11.92 -7.13 -16.26
N GLN A 112 13.17 -7.34 -16.71
CA GLN A 112 14.30 -6.46 -16.36
C GLN A 112 14.01 -4.98 -16.63
N SER A 113 13.50 -4.65 -17.83
CA SER A 113 13.16 -3.27 -18.17
C SER A 113 12.14 -2.68 -17.19
N ARG A 114 11.07 -3.42 -16.89
CA ARG A 114 10.01 -2.95 -15.98
C ARG A 114 10.49 -2.82 -14.53
N ALA A 115 11.38 -3.71 -14.10
CA ALA A 115 12.03 -3.66 -12.80
C ALA A 115 12.90 -2.40 -12.66
N LEU A 116 13.67 -2.09 -13.72
CA LEU A 116 14.47 -0.86 -13.79
C LEU A 116 13.58 0.39 -13.83
N ASP A 117 12.52 0.39 -14.65
CA ASP A 117 11.57 1.51 -14.74
C ASP A 117 10.93 1.82 -13.38
N GLN A 118 10.57 0.79 -12.61
CA GLN A 118 10.07 0.97 -11.25
C GLN A 118 11.12 1.64 -10.36
N ARG A 119 12.36 1.12 -10.35
CA ARG A 119 13.45 1.67 -9.53
C ARG A 119 13.71 3.13 -9.86
N THR A 120 13.84 3.45 -11.14
CA THR A 120 13.98 4.82 -11.65
C THR A 120 12.80 5.70 -11.23
N SER A 121 11.56 5.20 -11.33
CA SER A 121 10.38 5.97 -10.93
C SER A 121 10.39 6.35 -9.44
N VAL A 122 10.87 5.46 -8.55
CA VAL A 122 11.00 5.77 -7.12
C VAL A 122 12.12 6.78 -6.87
N GLU A 123 13.25 6.65 -7.57
CA GLU A 123 14.37 7.61 -7.51
C GLU A 123 13.96 9.00 -8.01
N GLU A 124 13.22 9.07 -9.10
CA GLU A 124 12.67 10.32 -9.66
C GLU A 124 11.64 10.94 -8.72
N LEU A 125 10.77 10.14 -8.11
CA LEU A 125 9.81 10.61 -7.11
C LEU A 125 10.51 11.28 -5.92
N HIS A 126 11.67 10.76 -5.49
CA HIS A 126 12.46 11.39 -4.44
C HIS A 126 13.19 12.64 -4.92
N SER A 127 14.00 12.50 -5.96
CA SER A 127 14.90 13.57 -6.44
C SER A 127 14.15 14.79 -6.98
N SER A 128 12.99 14.59 -7.64
CA SER A 128 12.20 15.68 -8.21
C SER A 128 11.36 16.45 -7.18
N ASN A 129 11.24 15.95 -5.94
CA ASN A 129 10.38 16.53 -4.90
C ASN A 129 11.16 17.12 -3.71
N GLN A 130 12.46 17.35 -3.84
CA GLN A 130 13.29 17.92 -2.77
C GLN A 130 12.80 19.29 -2.28
N SER A 131 12.36 20.16 -3.19
CA SER A 131 11.79 21.47 -2.82
C SER A 131 10.49 21.33 -2.03
N PHE A 132 9.67 20.35 -2.37
CA PHE A 132 8.45 20.03 -1.62
C PHE A 132 8.80 19.53 -0.23
N PHE A 133 9.75 18.60 -0.10
CA PHE A 133 10.21 18.13 1.22
C PHE A 133 10.77 19.26 2.08
N GLN A 134 11.52 20.19 1.48
CA GLN A 134 12.02 21.38 2.18
C GLN A 134 10.90 22.26 2.74
N SER A 135 9.75 22.35 2.07
CA SER A 135 8.59 23.09 2.57
C SER A 135 7.97 22.48 3.84
N LEU A 136 8.29 21.22 4.13
CA LEU A 136 7.79 20.48 5.31
C LEU A 136 8.65 20.69 6.56
N GLN A 137 9.68 21.54 6.50
CA GLN A 137 10.59 21.75 7.63
C GLN A 137 9.88 22.25 8.90
N SER A 138 8.76 22.97 8.78
CA SER A 138 8.00 23.45 9.94
C SER A 138 7.27 22.36 10.72
N VAL A 139 7.09 21.16 10.14
CA VAL A 139 6.42 20.02 10.78
C VAL A 139 7.38 18.91 11.21
N VAL A 140 8.69 19.15 11.07
CA VAL A 140 9.79 18.24 11.41
C VAL A 140 10.79 18.98 12.30
N SER A 141 11.17 18.39 13.44
CA SER A 141 12.16 18.97 14.36
C SER A 141 13.60 18.89 13.84
N GLU A 142 13.93 17.81 13.16
CA GLU A 142 15.23 17.54 12.54
C GLU A 142 15.30 18.13 11.12
N SER A 143 16.48 18.04 10.50
CA SER A 143 16.62 18.37 9.08
C SER A 143 15.68 17.51 8.24
N VAL A 144 14.92 18.14 7.34
CA VAL A 144 14.07 17.40 6.38
C VAL A 144 14.85 16.39 5.54
N GLN A 145 16.15 16.61 5.32
CA GLN A 145 16.99 15.70 4.55
C GLN A 145 17.29 14.40 5.31
N ASP A 146 17.33 14.47 6.64
CA ASP A 146 17.55 13.32 7.50
C ASP A 146 16.26 12.48 7.66
N VAL A 147 15.10 13.11 7.47
CA VAL A 147 13.78 12.46 7.58
C VAL A 147 13.31 11.91 6.23
N PHE A 148 13.37 12.72 5.17
CA PHE A 148 12.98 12.34 3.82
C PHE A 148 14.16 11.81 3.02
N THR A 149 14.84 10.80 3.56
CA THR A 149 15.89 10.08 2.82
C THR A 149 15.26 9.27 1.67
N PHE A 150 16.09 8.90 0.68
CA PHE A 150 15.65 8.00 -0.38
C PHE A 150 15.11 6.67 0.18
N GLU A 151 15.75 6.13 1.22
CA GLU A 151 15.35 4.88 1.85
C GLU A 151 13.97 5.00 2.53
N ALA A 152 13.71 6.12 3.21
CA ALA A 152 12.42 6.39 3.84
C ALA A 152 11.31 6.52 2.80
N LEU A 153 11.55 7.25 1.71
CA LEU A 153 10.57 7.41 0.64
C LEU A 153 10.35 6.09 -0.13
N ARG A 154 11.41 5.33 -0.40
CA ARG A 154 11.31 4.01 -1.04
C ARG A 154 10.46 3.05 -0.22
N TRP A 155 10.66 3.02 1.10
CA TRP A 155 9.83 2.22 2.00
C TRP A 155 8.37 2.65 1.94
N ALA A 156 8.09 3.96 1.99
CA ALA A 156 6.73 4.47 1.96
C ALA A 156 6.06 4.19 0.60
N TRP A 157 6.79 4.33 -0.50
CA TRP A 157 6.31 3.98 -1.84
C TRP A 157 5.94 2.50 -1.93
N CYS A 158 6.82 1.60 -1.48
CA CYS A 158 6.53 0.17 -1.48
C CYS A 158 5.35 -0.17 -0.56
N THR A 159 5.20 0.53 0.57
CA THR A 159 4.04 0.40 1.45
C THR A 159 2.75 0.73 0.68
N VAL A 160 2.68 1.90 0.04
CA VAL A 160 1.48 2.31 -0.70
C VAL A 160 1.23 1.37 -1.88
N ASN A 161 2.26 0.98 -2.62
CA ASN A 161 2.12 0.15 -3.82
C ASN A 161 1.59 -1.25 -3.49
N THR A 162 2.14 -1.88 -2.45
CA THR A 162 1.87 -3.29 -2.13
C THR A 162 0.62 -3.49 -1.28
N ARG A 163 0.15 -2.45 -0.57
CA ARG A 163 -0.90 -2.55 0.46
C ARG A 163 -2.12 -1.66 0.25
N SER A 164 -2.11 -0.79 -0.74
CA SER A 164 -3.30 0.03 -1.01
C SER A 164 -4.43 -0.79 -1.61
N VAL A 165 -5.64 -0.48 -1.16
CA VAL A 165 -6.87 -0.98 -1.75
C VAL A 165 -7.44 0.07 -2.70
N PHE A 166 -8.08 -0.39 -3.76
CA PHE A 166 -8.81 0.49 -4.65
C PHE A 166 -10.08 0.99 -3.97
N MET A 167 -10.21 2.31 -3.83
CA MET A 167 -11.38 2.99 -3.32
C MET A 167 -11.63 4.21 -4.21
N ALA A 168 -12.70 4.17 -5.02
CA ALA A 168 -13.06 5.31 -5.85
C ALA A 168 -13.49 6.49 -4.98
N ARG A 169 -12.93 7.68 -5.20
CA ARG A 169 -13.23 8.91 -4.46
C ARG A 169 -13.31 10.09 -5.40
N SER A 170 -13.96 11.16 -4.93
CA SER A 170 -13.94 12.44 -5.64
C SER A 170 -12.53 12.99 -5.68
N GLN A 171 -12.09 13.45 -6.85
CA GLN A 171 -10.75 14.00 -7.01
C GLN A 171 -10.59 15.26 -6.15
N SER A 172 -9.57 15.28 -5.30
CA SER A 172 -9.21 16.46 -4.52
C SER A 172 -8.68 17.59 -5.41
N HIS A 173 -9.21 18.81 -5.24
CA HIS A 173 -8.71 20.00 -5.94
C HIS A 173 -7.29 20.41 -5.51
N PHE A 174 -6.71 19.77 -4.49
CA PHE A 174 -5.38 20.04 -3.99
C PHE A 174 -4.31 19.10 -4.56
N LEU A 175 -4.74 18.00 -5.20
CA LEU A 175 -3.86 16.94 -5.69
C LEU A 175 -3.86 16.88 -7.22
N SER A 176 -2.85 16.22 -7.77
CA SER A 176 -2.78 15.86 -9.18
C SER A 176 -2.99 14.35 -9.37
N GLY A 177 -3.49 13.97 -10.54
CA GLY A 177 -3.74 12.56 -10.89
C GLY A 177 -4.99 11.98 -10.23
N GLN A 178 -5.10 10.65 -10.29
CA GLN A 178 -6.20 9.88 -9.71
C GLN A 178 -6.00 9.71 -8.20
N ASP A 179 -7.08 9.81 -7.44
CA ASP A 179 -7.11 9.61 -6.00
C ASP A 179 -8.00 8.41 -5.67
N VAL A 180 -7.41 7.23 -5.85
CA VAL A 180 -8.15 5.94 -5.81
C VAL A 180 -7.55 4.92 -4.85
N CYS A 181 -6.53 5.31 -4.08
CA CYS A 181 -5.79 4.43 -3.19
C CYS A 181 -6.08 4.79 -1.73
N ALA A 182 -6.36 3.77 -0.92
CA ALA A 182 -6.41 3.88 0.53
C ALA A 182 -5.56 2.78 1.15
N LEU A 183 -4.85 3.06 2.23
CA LEU A 183 -4.29 2.02 3.07
C LEU A 183 -5.36 1.58 4.06
N ALA A 184 -5.51 0.27 4.19
CA ALA A 184 -6.56 -0.36 4.99
C ALA A 184 -5.92 -1.20 6.11
N PRO A 185 -5.56 -0.58 7.25
CA PRO A 185 -4.93 -1.29 8.37
C PRO A 185 -5.72 -2.54 8.76
N PHE A 186 -5.00 -3.61 9.11
CA PHE A 186 -5.52 -4.94 9.44
C PHE A 186 -6.04 -5.74 8.23
N LEU A 187 -6.79 -5.11 7.32
CA LEU A 187 -7.22 -5.74 6.07
C LEU A 187 -6.01 -6.05 5.17
N ASP A 188 -5.05 -5.13 5.09
CA ASP A 188 -3.81 -5.25 4.32
C ASP A 188 -2.82 -6.30 4.87
N LEU A 189 -3.18 -7.03 5.94
CA LEU A 189 -2.44 -8.19 6.45
C LEU A 189 -2.86 -9.51 5.79
N LEU A 190 -3.98 -9.52 5.05
CA LEU A 190 -4.48 -10.72 4.37
C LEU A 190 -3.62 -11.02 3.14
N ASN A 191 -3.10 -12.24 3.05
CA ASN A 191 -2.22 -12.66 1.97
C ASN A 191 -3.00 -13.08 0.71
N HIS A 192 -2.31 -13.00 -0.43
CA HIS A 192 -2.82 -13.41 -1.73
C HIS A 192 -2.93 -14.94 -1.86
N ARG A 193 -4.03 -15.42 -2.44
CA ARG A 193 -4.13 -16.75 -3.02
C ARG A 193 -4.96 -16.70 -4.30
N PRO A 194 -4.46 -17.18 -5.45
CA PRO A 194 -5.08 -16.88 -6.74
C PRO A 194 -6.35 -17.69 -7.02
N ASP A 195 -6.57 -18.81 -6.33
CA ASP A 195 -7.78 -19.64 -6.39
C ASP A 195 -8.93 -19.09 -5.53
N VAL A 196 -8.65 -18.14 -4.64
CA VAL A 196 -9.66 -17.53 -3.77
C VAL A 196 -10.47 -16.52 -4.56
N GLN A 197 -11.77 -16.47 -4.26
CA GLN A 197 -12.70 -15.48 -4.81
C GLN A 197 -13.24 -14.62 -3.68
N VAL A 198 -13.09 -13.30 -3.83
CA VAL A 198 -13.61 -12.31 -2.90
C VAL A 198 -14.27 -11.16 -3.65
N SER A 199 -15.21 -10.49 -2.99
CA SER A 199 -15.65 -9.15 -3.39
C SER A 199 -15.08 -8.15 -2.40
N ALA A 200 -14.16 -7.31 -2.86
CA ALA A 200 -13.57 -6.22 -2.08
C ALA A 200 -14.08 -4.89 -2.64
N ARG A 201 -14.76 -4.09 -1.83
CA ARG A 201 -15.28 -2.79 -2.25
C ARG A 201 -15.54 -1.86 -1.08
N PHE A 202 -15.55 -0.56 -1.36
CA PHE A 202 -16.09 0.42 -0.44
C PHE A 202 -17.63 0.46 -0.57
N ASN A 203 -18.32 0.28 0.55
CA ASN A 203 -19.77 0.35 0.65
C ASN A 203 -20.18 1.76 1.14
N SER A 204 -20.83 2.54 0.27
CA SER A 204 -21.24 3.92 0.56
C SER A 204 -22.29 4.00 1.66
N ASP A 205 -23.14 2.99 1.79
CA ASP A 205 -24.28 3.00 2.71
C ASP A 205 -23.80 2.74 4.15
N THR A 206 -22.89 1.77 4.31
CA THR A 206 -22.29 1.43 5.61
C THR A 206 -21.05 2.27 5.92
N ARG A 207 -20.52 3.02 4.94
CA ARG A 207 -19.27 3.80 5.02
C ARG A 207 -18.08 2.93 5.44
N CYS A 208 -18.03 1.69 4.96
CA CYS A 208 -17.01 0.71 5.28
C CYS A 208 -16.35 0.13 4.02
N TYR A 209 -15.06 -0.17 4.10
CA TYR A 209 -14.39 -1.04 3.15
C TYR A 209 -14.62 -2.49 3.55
N GLU A 210 -15.27 -3.26 2.68
CA GLU A 210 -15.72 -4.60 2.97
C GLU A 210 -15.06 -5.61 2.05
N ILE A 211 -14.59 -6.73 2.62
CA ILE A 211 -14.23 -7.93 1.87
C ILE A 211 -15.24 -9.01 2.22
N HIS A 212 -15.88 -9.58 1.20
CA HIS A 212 -16.78 -10.71 1.31
C HIS A 212 -16.13 -11.94 0.66
N SER A 213 -16.09 -13.06 1.37
CA SER A 213 -15.61 -14.32 0.79
C SER A 213 -16.73 -14.98 0.00
N VAL A 214 -16.44 -15.40 -1.23
CA VAL A 214 -17.40 -16.12 -2.08
C VAL A 214 -17.53 -17.58 -1.64
N CYS A 215 -16.42 -18.23 -1.30
CA CYS A 215 -16.37 -19.65 -1.00
C CYS A 215 -16.29 -19.97 0.50
N GLY A 216 -16.33 -18.95 1.37
CA GLY A 216 -16.07 -19.08 2.80
C GLY A 216 -14.59 -19.27 3.12
N PHE A 217 -14.28 -19.57 4.37
CA PHE A 217 -12.93 -19.89 4.83
C PHE A 217 -13.02 -20.89 5.98
N GLU A 218 -11.98 -21.69 6.18
CA GLU A 218 -11.95 -22.66 7.25
C GLU A 218 -11.51 -22.02 8.56
N ARG A 219 -12.23 -22.35 9.64
CA ARG A 219 -11.86 -21.90 10.98
C ARG A 219 -10.45 -22.41 11.32
N HIS A 220 -9.67 -21.58 12.00
CA HIS A 220 -8.27 -21.85 12.40
C HIS A 220 -7.26 -21.97 11.25
N HIS A 221 -7.69 -21.75 10.01
CA HIS A 221 -6.79 -21.59 8.87
C HIS A 221 -6.59 -20.11 8.56
N GLN A 222 -5.50 -19.81 7.87
CA GLN A 222 -5.24 -18.48 7.37
C GLN A 222 -6.35 -18.05 6.40
N ALA A 223 -6.92 -16.87 6.64
CA ALA A 223 -7.78 -16.21 5.68
C ALA A 223 -6.91 -15.63 4.57
N PHE A 224 -7.24 -15.97 3.34
CA PHE A 224 -6.60 -15.44 2.14
C PHE A 224 -7.61 -14.58 1.38
N ILE A 225 -7.10 -13.64 0.59
CA ILE A 225 -7.87 -12.89 -0.39
C ILE A 225 -7.20 -13.02 -1.76
N ASN A 226 -7.90 -12.58 -2.79
CA ASN A 226 -7.32 -12.44 -4.11
C ASN A 226 -7.12 -10.95 -4.40
N TYR A 227 -5.89 -10.57 -4.72
CA TYR A 227 -5.50 -9.18 -4.98
C TYR A 227 -5.94 -8.72 -6.37
N GLY A 228 -6.43 -9.64 -7.20
CA GLY A 228 -6.77 -9.47 -8.59
C GLY A 228 -6.20 -10.62 -9.42
N SER A 229 -6.77 -10.85 -10.60
CA SER A 229 -6.30 -11.85 -11.56
C SER A 229 -4.99 -11.41 -12.21
N HIS A 230 -3.93 -11.37 -11.42
CA HIS A 230 -2.59 -10.92 -11.79
C HIS A 230 -1.69 -12.11 -12.13
N ASP A 231 -0.90 -11.96 -13.20
CA ASP A 231 0.18 -12.91 -13.51
C ASP A 231 1.38 -12.72 -12.55
N ASN A 232 2.34 -13.64 -12.60
CA ASN A 232 3.53 -13.58 -11.75
C ASN A 232 4.44 -12.38 -12.04
N GLN A 233 4.42 -11.81 -13.25
CA GLN A 233 5.17 -10.59 -13.53
C GLN A 233 4.61 -9.41 -12.76
N ARG A 234 3.29 -9.24 -12.78
CA ARG A 234 2.60 -8.18 -12.05
C ARG A 234 2.66 -8.41 -10.55
N LEU A 235 2.53 -9.65 -10.07
CA LEU A 235 2.72 -9.95 -8.65
C LEU A 235 4.13 -9.59 -8.18
N LEU A 236 5.16 -9.91 -8.97
CA LEU A 236 6.54 -9.57 -8.62
C LEU A 236 6.76 -8.06 -8.63
N LEU A 237 6.36 -7.39 -9.70
CA LEU A 237 6.57 -5.95 -9.86
C LEU A 237 5.77 -5.15 -8.83
N GLU A 238 4.49 -5.43 -8.64
CA GLU A 238 3.62 -4.60 -7.81
C GLU A 238 3.58 -5.01 -6.34
N TYR A 239 3.78 -6.30 -6.04
CA TYR A 239 3.63 -6.85 -4.69
C TYR A 239 4.90 -7.53 -4.14
N GLY A 240 5.94 -7.70 -4.96
CA GLY A 240 7.22 -8.25 -4.53
C GLY A 240 7.24 -9.76 -4.32
N PHE A 241 6.29 -10.52 -4.88
CA PHE A 241 6.29 -11.99 -4.77
C PHE A 241 5.78 -12.66 -6.04
N VAL A 242 6.03 -13.97 -6.18
CA VAL A 242 5.44 -14.81 -7.22
C VAL A 242 4.55 -15.87 -6.58
N ALA A 243 3.43 -16.21 -7.23
CA ALA A 243 2.51 -17.23 -6.74
C ALA A 243 2.81 -18.59 -7.41
N ALA A 244 2.94 -19.64 -6.59
CA ALA A 244 3.03 -21.00 -7.09
C ALA A 244 1.69 -21.42 -7.71
N ASN A 245 1.74 -22.15 -8.83
CA ASN A 245 0.55 -22.63 -9.55
C ASN A 245 -0.47 -21.53 -9.87
N ASN A 246 -0.01 -20.33 -10.23
CA ASN A 246 -0.88 -19.22 -10.54
C ASN A 246 -1.69 -19.49 -11.84
N PRO A 247 -3.03 -19.67 -11.75
CA PRO A 247 -3.88 -19.94 -12.92
C PRO A 247 -3.95 -18.73 -13.89
N HIS A 248 -3.50 -17.55 -13.46
CA HIS A 248 -3.45 -16.34 -14.26
C HIS A 248 -2.07 -16.09 -14.87
N SER A 249 -1.12 -17.02 -14.73
CA SER A 249 0.18 -16.91 -15.40
C SER A 249 -0.02 -16.83 -16.92
N VAL A 250 0.56 -15.80 -17.52
CA VAL A 250 0.56 -15.58 -18.96
C VAL A 250 1.97 -15.60 -19.51
N VAL A 251 2.06 -15.78 -20.82
CA VAL A 251 3.32 -15.71 -21.56
C VAL A 251 3.29 -14.48 -22.43
N TYR A 252 4.24 -13.59 -22.23
CA TYR A 252 4.37 -12.41 -23.07
C TYR A 252 5.10 -12.81 -24.36
N VAL A 253 4.45 -12.57 -25.50
CA VAL A 253 5.01 -12.82 -26.82
C VAL A 253 5.35 -11.47 -27.43
N ASP A 254 6.64 -11.16 -27.48
CA ASP A 254 7.11 -10.06 -28.33
C ASP A 254 7.17 -10.57 -29.77
N THR A 255 6.52 -9.87 -30.70
CA THR A 255 6.50 -10.23 -32.13
C THR A 255 7.91 -10.15 -32.77
N GLY A 256 8.93 -9.75 -31.99
CA GLY A 256 10.32 -9.60 -32.40
C GLY A 256 11.32 -10.74 -32.14
N LYS A 257 11.24 -11.59 -31.08
CA LYS A 257 12.03 -12.85 -30.92
C LYS A 257 12.05 -13.61 -29.59
N HIS A 258 11.34 -13.23 -28.52
CA HIS A 258 11.47 -13.96 -27.24
C HIS A 258 10.15 -14.21 -26.53
N VAL A 259 9.97 -15.46 -26.10
CA VAL A 259 8.86 -15.94 -25.27
C VAL A 259 9.35 -15.91 -23.83
N CYS A 260 8.66 -15.16 -22.96
CA CYS A 260 9.12 -14.93 -21.59
C CYS A 260 8.18 -15.62 -20.58
N LEU A 261 8.71 -16.56 -19.79
CA LEU A 261 8.04 -17.23 -18.67
C LEU A 261 8.58 -16.69 -17.35
N VAL A 262 7.70 -16.34 -16.42
CA VAL A 262 8.00 -15.87 -15.05
C VAL A 262 7.12 -16.61 -14.06
#